data_AF-A0A3D4P782-F1
#
_entry.id   AF-A0A3D4P782-F1
#
_cell.length_a   1.000
_cell.length_b   1.000
_cell.length_c   1.000
_cell.angle_alpha   90.00
_cell.angle_beta   90.00
_cell.angle_gamma   90.00
#
_symmetry.space_group_name_H-M   'P 1'
#
loop_
_entity.id
_entity.type
_entity.pdbx_description
1 polymer ?
#
loop_
_entity_poly.entity_id
_entity_poly.type
_entity_poly.pdbx_seq_one_letter_code
_entity_poly.pdbx_strand_id
1 'polypeptide(L)'
;MSDANDPTTAIHCPACHERDVLATLREDVWYLGPTAWILGRECYAKCSRCGKESMFYGVTLAEVFGQTADELSAHLVGPASARAQTMAAIALLTCFLPIIGFLLARKAWRLNRNAHGLSKQTSMAALIVSIPMLISGLFALILIPVLLLLKAT
;
A
#
# COMPACT_ATOMS: atom_id res chain seq x y z
N MET A 1 7.35 15.09 -19.93
CA MET A 1 6.50 15.75 -20.94
C MET A 1 5.08 15.36 -20.59
N SER A 2 4.27 16.32 -20.12
CA SER A 2 2.84 16.12 -19.89
C SER A 2 2.16 16.44 -21.22
N ASP A 3 1.49 15.47 -21.83
CA ASP A 3 0.82 15.70 -23.10
C ASP A 3 -0.35 16.66 -22.86
N ALA A 4 -0.50 17.64 -23.75
CA ALA A 4 -1.41 18.78 -23.59
C ALA A 4 -2.92 18.42 -23.69
N ASN A 5 -3.28 17.15 -23.55
CA ASN A 5 -4.65 16.64 -23.72
C ASN A 5 -5.09 15.70 -22.58
N ASP A 6 -4.34 15.61 -21.48
CA ASP A 6 -4.77 14.82 -20.34
C ASP A 6 -6.05 15.42 -19.75
N PRO A 7 -7.14 14.63 -19.62
CA PRO A 7 -8.38 15.16 -19.10
C PRO A 7 -8.24 15.58 -17.65
N THR A 8 -8.85 16.71 -17.31
CA THR A 8 -8.79 17.29 -15.96
C THR A 8 -10.17 17.26 -15.31
N THR A 9 -10.19 17.00 -14.00
CA THR A 9 -11.42 17.04 -13.18
C THR A 9 -11.13 17.63 -11.80
N ALA A 10 -12.16 18.14 -11.13
CA ALA A 10 -12.05 18.65 -9.77
C ALA A 10 -12.18 17.49 -8.77
N ILE A 11 -11.26 17.42 -7.80
CA ILE A 11 -11.24 16.38 -6.77
C ILE A 11 -10.92 16.95 -5.39
N HIS A 12 -11.35 16.24 -4.34
CA HIS A 12 -10.84 16.45 -2.99
C HIS A 12 -9.56 15.63 -2.79
N CYS A 13 -8.42 16.29 -2.66
CA CYS A 13 -7.14 15.60 -2.62
C CYS A 13 -6.90 14.99 -1.23
N PRO A 14 -6.76 13.65 -1.10
CA PRO A 14 -6.47 13.00 0.19
C PRO A 14 -5.07 13.30 0.72
N ALA A 15 -4.16 13.83 -0.13
CA ALA A 15 -2.76 14.04 0.23
C ALA A 15 -2.45 15.44 0.77
N CYS A 16 -3.19 16.47 0.34
CA CYS A 16 -3.10 17.84 0.85
C CYS A 16 -4.38 18.33 1.56
N HIS A 17 -5.41 17.48 1.63
CA HIS A 17 -6.71 17.74 2.28
C HIS A 17 -7.48 18.94 1.74
N GLU A 18 -7.17 19.34 0.52
CA GLU A 18 -7.83 20.48 -0.10
C GLU A 18 -8.92 20.04 -1.06
N ARG A 19 -9.93 20.89 -1.16
CA ARG A 19 -11.16 20.64 -1.91
C ARG A 19 -11.14 21.27 -3.28
N ASP A 20 -11.87 20.67 -4.20
CA ASP A 20 -12.09 21.17 -5.56
C ASP A 20 -10.80 21.49 -6.32
N VAL A 21 -9.75 20.69 -6.09
CA VAL A 21 -8.46 20.86 -6.74
C VAL A 21 -8.49 20.17 -8.11
N LEU A 22 -8.03 20.87 -9.14
CA LEU A 22 -7.87 20.27 -10.47
C LEU A 22 -6.86 19.11 -10.40
N ALA A 23 -7.23 17.96 -10.92
CA ALA A 23 -6.34 16.83 -11.10
C ALA A 23 -6.32 16.39 -12.56
N THR A 24 -5.12 16.10 -13.06
CA THR A 24 -4.95 15.46 -14.37
C THR A 24 -5.15 13.96 -14.21
N LEU A 25 -6.02 13.40 -15.04
CA LEU A 25 -6.36 11.99 -15.03
C LEU A 25 -5.50 11.23 -16.02
N ARG A 26 -5.05 10.04 -15.63
CA ARG A 26 -4.28 9.11 -16.45
C ARG A 26 -4.81 7.71 -16.23
N GLU A 27 -5.07 6.98 -17.31
CA GLU A 27 -5.46 5.57 -17.21
C GLU A 27 -4.29 4.69 -17.70
N ASP A 28 -3.77 3.83 -16.83
CA ASP A 28 -2.77 2.84 -17.20
C ASP A 28 -3.48 1.49 -17.41
N VAL A 29 -3.19 0.85 -18.56
CA VAL A 29 -3.80 -0.42 -18.96
C VAL A 29 -2.72 -1.49 -19.03
N TRP A 30 -2.92 -2.59 -18.30
CA TRP A 30 -1.99 -3.70 -18.26
C TRP A 30 -2.48 -4.84 -19.16
N TYR A 31 -1.63 -5.26 -20.11
CA TYR A 31 -1.90 -6.34 -21.04
C TYR A 31 -1.09 -7.59 -20.69
N LEU A 32 -1.73 -8.76 -20.71
CA LEU A 32 -1.02 -10.02 -20.55
C LEU A 32 -0.79 -10.67 -21.92
N GLY A 33 0.43 -10.52 -22.43
CA GLY A 33 0.90 -11.24 -23.62
C GLY A 33 0.32 -10.75 -24.97
N PRO A 34 0.64 -11.47 -26.06
CA PRO A 34 0.31 -11.05 -27.43
C PRO A 34 -1.18 -11.12 -27.76
N THR A 35 -2.00 -11.74 -26.91
CA THR A 35 -3.44 -11.87 -27.11
C THR A 35 -4.26 -10.68 -26.59
N ALA A 36 -3.63 -9.62 -26.07
CA ALA A 36 -4.29 -8.37 -25.66
C ALA A 36 -5.46 -8.55 -24.68
N TRP A 37 -5.41 -9.57 -23.82
CA TRP A 37 -6.39 -9.68 -22.72
C TRP A 37 -6.06 -8.60 -21.68
N ILE A 38 -7.00 -7.67 -21.51
CA ILE A 38 -6.90 -6.57 -20.54
C ILE A 38 -6.99 -7.19 -19.15
N LEU A 39 -5.87 -7.17 -18.40
CA LEU A 39 -5.82 -7.75 -17.06
C LEU A 39 -6.31 -6.76 -16.00
N GLY A 40 -6.21 -5.47 -16.29
CA GLY A 40 -6.64 -4.42 -15.38
C GLY A 40 -6.55 -3.04 -16.02
N ARG A 41 -7.40 -2.14 -15.53
CA ARG A 41 -7.37 -0.70 -15.81
C ARG A 41 -7.25 0.03 -14.49
N GLU A 42 -6.27 0.91 -14.40
CA GLU A 42 -6.01 1.69 -13.20
C GLU A 42 -6.07 3.17 -13.57
N CYS A 43 -6.96 3.92 -12.93
CA CYS A 43 -7.08 5.36 -13.15
C CYS A 43 -6.35 6.12 -12.04
N TYR A 44 -5.50 7.05 -12.43
CA TYR A 44 -4.66 7.86 -11.55
C TYR A 44 -5.06 9.34 -11.71
N ALA A 45 -5.19 10.04 -10.59
CA ALA A 45 -5.35 11.48 -10.51
C ALA A 45 -4.11 12.12 -9.92
N LYS A 46 -3.48 13.02 -10.66
CA LYS A 46 -2.39 13.85 -10.14
C LYS A 46 -2.92 15.22 -9.73
N CYS A 47 -2.80 15.53 -8.44
CA CYS A 47 -3.24 16.82 -7.91
C CYS A 47 -2.35 17.95 -8.45
N SER A 48 -2.95 18.97 -9.07
CA SER A 48 -2.22 20.14 -9.60
C SER A 48 -1.51 20.96 -8.53
N ARG A 49 -2.01 20.99 -7.29
CA ARG A 49 -1.40 21.78 -6.20
C ARG A 49 -0.24 21.07 -5.51
N CYS A 50 -0.44 19.83 -5.06
CA CYS A 50 0.59 19.11 -4.32
C CYS A 50 1.47 18.20 -5.20
N GLY A 51 1.11 18.03 -6.47
CA GLY A 51 1.84 17.20 -7.43
C GLY A 51 1.79 15.70 -7.16
N LYS A 52 1.10 15.26 -6.08
CA LYS A 52 1.01 13.85 -5.70
C LYS A 52 -0.05 13.14 -6.51
N GLU A 53 0.27 11.91 -6.88
CA GLU A 53 -0.61 11.00 -7.60
C GLU A 53 -1.44 10.19 -6.61
N SER A 54 -2.74 10.11 -6.87
CA SER A 54 -3.75 9.38 -6.12
C SER A 54 -4.39 8.39 -7.08
N MET A 55 -4.79 7.22 -6.62
CA MET A 55 -5.37 6.20 -7.49
C MET A 55 -6.87 6.11 -7.25
N PHE A 56 -7.67 6.07 -8.31
CA PHE A 56 -9.07 5.68 -8.21
C PHE A 56 -9.19 4.17 -8.20
N TYR A 57 -9.85 3.64 -7.19
CA TYR A 57 -10.07 2.21 -7.08
C TYR A 57 -11.42 1.82 -7.71
N GLY A 58 -11.36 0.95 -8.72
CA GLY A 58 -12.55 0.35 -9.35
C GLY A 58 -13.37 1.31 -10.21
N VAL A 59 -12.80 2.46 -10.59
CA VAL A 59 -13.45 3.46 -11.44
C VAL A 59 -12.59 3.67 -12.69
N THR A 60 -13.24 3.62 -13.84
CA THR A 60 -12.61 3.88 -15.15
C THR A 60 -12.62 5.36 -15.49
N LEU A 61 -11.76 5.78 -16.42
CA LEU A 61 -11.71 7.19 -16.86
C LEU A 61 -13.08 7.69 -17.38
N ALA A 62 -13.86 6.81 -18.04
CA ALA A 62 -15.17 7.14 -18.57
C ALA A 62 -16.21 7.44 -17.46
N GLU A 63 -16.14 6.73 -16.34
CA GLU A 63 -17.06 6.91 -15.21
C GLU A 63 -16.74 8.18 -14.41
N VAL A 64 -15.49 8.65 -14.47
CA VAL A 64 -15.04 9.85 -13.75
C VAL A 64 -15.73 11.13 -14.26
N PHE A 65 -15.99 11.25 -15.57
CA PHE A 65 -16.58 12.47 -16.14
C PHE A 65 -18.05 12.70 -15.76
N GLY A 66 -18.74 11.69 -15.23
CA GLY A 66 -20.14 11.77 -14.81
C GLY A 66 -20.35 11.97 -13.32
N GLN A 67 -19.29 11.99 -12.51
CA GLN A 67 -19.37 12.00 -11.06
C GLN A 67 -18.94 13.35 -10.49
N THR A 68 -19.52 13.70 -9.34
CA THR A 68 -19.14 14.91 -8.59
C THR A 68 -17.82 14.71 -7.84
N ALA A 69 -17.15 15.80 -7.46
CA ALA A 69 -15.90 15.74 -6.68
C ALA A 69 -16.07 14.98 -5.34
N ASP A 70 -17.25 15.08 -4.72
CA ASP A 70 -17.59 14.36 -3.50
C ASP A 70 -17.70 12.85 -3.73
N GLU A 71 -18.36 12.40 -4.79
CA GLU A 71 -18.45 10.99 -5.16
C GLU A 71 -17.08 10.42 -5.53
N LEU A 72 -16.30 11.17 -6.32
CA LEU A 72 -14.93 10.79 -6.69
C LEU A 72 -14.04 10.61 -5.46
N SER A 73 -14.22 11.46 -4.45
CA SER A 73 -13.40 11.43 -3.23
C SER A 73 -13.58 10.14 -2.43
N ALA A 74 -14.72 9.47 -2.54
CA ALA A 74 -14.96 8.17 -1.91
C ALA A 74 -14.14 7.03 -2.56
N HIS A 75 -13.79 7.19 -3.84
CA HIS A 75 -13.01 6.22 -4.62
C HIS A 75 -11.51 6.55 -4.68
N LEU A 76 -11.12 7.75 -4.24
CA LEU A 76 -9.74 8.22 -4.21
C LEU A 76 -8.96 7.58 -3.07
N VAL A 77 -8.02 6.73 -3.44
CA VAL A 77 -7.02 6.18 -2.54
C VAL A 77 -5.81 7.10 -2.52
N GLY A 78 -5.47 7.60 -1.34
CA GLY A 78 -4.25 8.40 -1.15
C GLY A 78 -2.98 7.60 -1.45
N PRO A 79 -1.90 8.26 -1.90
CA PRO A 79 -0.65 7.60 -2.21
C PRO A 79 -0.13 6.80 -1.02
N ALA A 80 0.23 5.54 -1.24
CA ALA A 80 0.93 4.75 -0.24
C ALA A 80 2.18 5.52 0.20
N SER A 81 2.28 5.85 1.50
CA SER A 81 3.41 6.65 1.95
C SER A 81 4.72 5.87 1.74
N ALA A 82 5.70 6.49 1.07
CA ALA A 82 7.01 5.87 0.83
C ALA A 82 7.68 5.39 2.14
N ARG A 83 7.40 6.09 3.25
CA ARG A 83 7.81 5.69 4.61
C ARG A 83 7.21 4.35 5.04
N ALA A 84 5.97 4.08 4.70
CA ALA A 84 5.32 2.82 5.07
C ALA A 84 5.75 1.66 4.16
N GLN A 85 6.03 1.91 2.88
CA GLN A 85 6.65 0.92 1.99
C GLN A 85 8.07 0.53 2.45
N THR A 86 8.90 1.52 2.77
CA THR A 86 10.25 1.27 3.32
C THR A 86 10.19 0.54 4.65
N MET A 87 9.28 0.90 5.56
CA MET A 87 9.09 0.14 6.80
C MET A 87 8.62 -1.29 6.58
N ALA A 88 7.72 -1.55 5.62
CA ALA A 88 7.30 -2.91 5.28
C ALA A 88 8.46 -3.74 4.72
N ALA A 89 9.30 -3.15 3.87
CA ALA A 89 10.50 -3.79 3.33
C ALA A 89 11.55 -4.09 4.43
N ILE A 90 11.79 -3.13 5.33
CA ILE A 90 12.67 -3.33 6.50
C ILE A 90 12.12 -4.41 7.43
N ALA A 91 10.80 -4.45 7.65
CA ALA A 91 10.16 -5.50 8.46
C ALA A 91 10.36 -6.90 7.85
N LEU A 92 10.29 -7.03 6.52
CA LEU A 92 10.61 -8.28 5.82
C LEU A 92 12.09 -8.66 5.97
N LEU A 93 13.02 -7.70 5.86
CA LEU A 93 14.45 -7.98 6.03
C LEU A 93 14.82 -8.36 7.47
N THR A 94 14.12 -7.79 8.45
CA THR A 94 14.34 -8.02 9.89
C THR A 94 13.50 -9.16 10.46
N CYS A 95 12.80 -9.92 9.63
CA CYS A 95 11.92 -11.01 10.09
C CYS A 95 12.67 -12.13 10.87
N PHE A 96 13.98 -12.26 10.68
CA PHE A 96 14.86 -13.18 11.43
C PHE A 96 15.04 -12.79 12.90
N LEU A 97 14.77 -11.54 13.27
CA LEU A 97 14.77 -11.08 14.66
C LEU A 97 13.32 -11.07 15.16
N PRO A 98 12.84 -12.12 15.86
CA PRO A 98 11.41 -12.37 16.05
C PRO A 98 10.66 -11.21 16.70
N ILE A 99 11.22 -10.61 17.75
CA ILE A 99 10.61 -9.50 18.49
C ILE A 99 10.65 -8.20 17.66
N ILE A 100 11.81 -7.88 17.08
CA ILE A 100 12.02 -6.63 16.32
C ILE A 100 11.19 -6.64 15.03
N GLY A 101 11.21 -7.75 14.30
CA GLY A 101 10.42 -7.95 13.08
C GLY A 101 8.92 -7.82 13.32
N PHE A 102 8.39 -8.39 14.41
CA PHE A 102 6.98 -8.25 14.77
C PHE A 102 6.58 -6.80 15.10
N LEU A 103 7.39 -6.09 15.88
CA LEU A 103 7.12 -4.68 16.22
C LEU A 103 7.12 -3.79 14.97
N LEU A 104 8.05 -4.01 14.05
CA LEU A 104 8.13 -3.27 12.79
C LEU A 104 6.95 -3.60 11.86
N ALA A 105 6.60 -4.87 11.70
CA ALA A 105 5.44 -5.28 10.90
C ALA A 105 4.14 -4.68 11.46
N ARG A 106 3.95 -4.69 12.78
CA ARG A 106 2.80 -4.06 13.45
C ARG A 106 2.75 -2.55 13.23
N LYS A 107 3.90 -1.86 13.27
CA LYS A 107 3.98 -0.42 13.03
C LYS A 107 3.70 -0.08 11.56
N ALA A 108 4.26 -0.84 10.62
CA ALA A 108 3.99 -0.72 9.19
C ALA A 108 2.50 -0.93 8.88
N TRP A 109 1.87 -1.95 9.46
CA TRP A 109 0.44 -2.19 9.34
C TRP A 109 -0.40 -1.00 9.83
N ARG A 110 -0.08 -0.43 11.00
CA ARG A 110 -0.81 0.73 11.52
C ARG A 110 -0.71 1.95 10.60
N LEU A 111 0.48 2.19 10.04
CA LEU A 111 0.72 3.27 9.09
C LEU A 111 -0.03 3.05 7.76
N ASN A 112 -0.13 1.80 7.31
CA ASN A 112 -0.81 1.42 6.06
C ASN A 112 -2.26 0.96 6.25
N ARG A 113 -2.86 1.07 7.45
CA ARG A 113 -4.21 0.53 7.70
C ARG A 113 -5.28 1.18 6.79
N ASN A 114 -5.04 2.44 6.43
CA ASN A 114 -5.88 3.25 5.55
C ASN A 114 -5.35 3.28 4.10
N ALA A 115 -4.20 2.66 3.83
CA ALA A 115 -3.69 2.52 2.46
C ALA A 115 -4.46 1.38 1.77
N HIS A 116 -4.68 1.48 0.45
CA HIS A 116 -5.29 0.41 -0.34
C HIS A 116 -4.32 -0.12 -1.41
N GLY A 117 -4.67 -1.25 -2.00
CA GLY A 117 -3.84 -1.95 -3.01
C GLY A 117 -2.69 -2.77 -2.42
N LEU A 118 -1.61 -2.90 -3.20
CA LEU A 118 -0.42 -3.71 -2.89
C LEU A 118 0.24 -3.35 -1.56
N SER A 119 0.19 -2.08 -1.15
CA SER A 119 0.78 -1.60 0.11
C SER A 119 0.12 -2.21 1.35
N LYS A 120 -1.21 -2.38 1.33
CA LYS A 120 -1.98 -3.02 2.40
C LYS A 120 -1.72 -4.53 2.42
N GLN A 121 -1.72 -5.16 1.24
CA GLN A 121 -1.47 -6.59 1.10
C GLN A 121 -0.07 -6.96 1.57
N THR A 122 0.96 -6.21 1.17
CA THR A 122 2.35 -6.42 1.61
C THR A 122 2.53 -6.21 3.12
N SER A 123 1.87 -5.20 3.69
CA SER A 123 1.86 -5.00 5.14
C SER A 123 1.14 -6.14 5.88
N MET A 124 0.06 -6.69 5.31
CA MET A 124 -0.65 -7.84 5.87
C MET A 124 0.21 -9.08 5.85
N ALA A 125 0.83 -9.36 4.70
CA ALA A 125 1.70 -10.50 4.50
C ALA A 125 2.88 -10.45 5.47
N ALA A 126 3.53 -9.29 5.62
CA ALA A 126 4.61 -9.09 6.58
C ALA A 126 4.14 -9.39 8.02
N LEU A 127 2.94 -8.94 8.42
CA LEU A 127 2.38 -9.24 9.74
C LEU A 127 2.12 -10.75 9.91
N ILE A 128 1.47 -11.38 8.93
CA ILE A 128 1.15 -12.81 8.95
C ILE A 128 2.42 -13.66 9.05
N VAL A 129 3.48 -13.33 8.32
CA VAL A 129 4.76 -14.05 8.35
C VAL A 129 5.51 -13.81 9.66
N SER A 130 5.38 -12.62 10.25
CA SER A 130 6.07 -12.29 11.51
C SER A 130 5.52 -13.05 12.74
N ILE A 131 4.24 -13.45 12.73
CA ILE A 131 3.60 -14.18 13.84
C ILE A 131 4.21 -15.58 14.07
N PRO A 132 4.26 -16.49 13.07
CA PRO A 132 4.86 -17.81 13.26
C PRO A 132 6.35 -17.70 13.54
N MET A 133 7.07 -16.75 12.92
CA MET A 133 8.48 -16.47 13.24
C MET A 133 8.67 -16.05 14.71
N LEU A 134 7.79 -15.21 15.25
CA LEU A 134 7.80 -14.83 16.67
C LEU A 134 7.57 -16.05 17.57
N ILE A 135 6.59 -16.90 17.26
CA ILE A 135 6.28 -18.11 18.02
C ILE A 135 7.48 -19.08 18.01
N SER A 136 8.02 -19.38 16.82
CA SER A 136 9.19 -20.26 16.66
C SER A 136 10.42 -19.70 17.38
N GLY A 137 10.67 -18.40 17.28
CA GLY A 137 11.78 -17.73 17.96
C GLY A 137 11.66 -17.76 19.48
N LEU A 138 10.47 -17.49 20.03
CA LEU A 138 10.21 -17.59 21.48
C LEU A 138 10.35 -19.04 21.97
N PHE A 139 9.86 -20.01 21.19
CA PHE A 139 9.98 -21.43 21.52
C PHE A 139 11.45 -21.86 21.57
N ALA A 140 12.26 -21.49 20.58
CA ALA A 140 13.70 -21.77 20.59
C ALA A 140 14.40 -21.11 21.79
N LEU A 141 14.04 -19.87 22.13
CA LEU A 141 14.63 -19.13 23.24
C LEU A 141 14.32 -19.74 24.61
N ILE A 142 13.18 -20.43 24.78
CA ILE A 142 12.81 -21.13 26.01
C ILE A 142 13.35 -22.56 26.02
N LEU A 143 13.22 -23.29 24.91
CA LEU A 143 13.56 -24.71 24.82
C LEU A 143 15.07 -24.95 24.93
N ILE A 144 15.89 -24.10 24.30
CA ILE A 144 17.36 -24.27 24.30
C ILE A 144 17.92 -24.20 25.73
N PRO A 145 17.62 -23.18 26.56
CA PRO A 145 18.07 -23.14 27.95
C PRO A 145 17.61 -24.34 28.77
N VAL A 146 16.35 -24.77 28.59
CA VAL A 146 15.81 -25.95 29.31
C VAL A 146 16.57 -27.22 28.93
N LEU A 147 16.85 -27.43 27.64
CA LEU A 147 17.63 -28.58 27.18
C LEU A 147 19.09 -28.52 27.66
N LEU A 148 19.69 -27.31 27.73
CA LEU A 148 21.04 -27.12 28.28
C LEU A 148 21.09 -27.42 29.77
N LEU A 149 20.06 -27.01 30.53
CA LEU A 149 19.93 -27.32 31.96
C LEU A 149 19.75 -28.83 32.19
N LEU A 150 18.90 -29.50 31.41
CA LEU A 150 18.69 -30.95 31.50
C LEU A 150 19.93 -31.77 31.14
N LYS A 151 20.78 -31.26 30.23
CA LYS A 151 22.08 -31.91 29.94
C LYS A 151 23.11 -31.72 31.05
N ALA A 152 22.92 -30.74 31.93
CA ALA A 152 23.86 -30.42 33.00
C ALA A 152 23.55 -31.17 34.32
N THR A 153 22.36 -31.77 34.44
CA THR A 153 21.93 -32.62 35.57
C THR A 153 22.16 -34.10 35.28
#